data_AF-A0A4P1QYD0-F1
#
_entry.id   AF-A0A4P1QYD0-F1
#
_cell.length_a   1.000
_cell.length_b   1.000
_cell.length_c   1.000
_cell.angle_alpha   90.00
_cell.angle_beta   90.00
_cell.angle_gamma   90.00
#
_symmetry.space_group_name_H-M   'P 1'
#
loop_
_entity.id
_entity.type
_entity.pdbx_description
1 polymer ?
#
loop_
_entity_poly.entity_id
_entity_poly.type
_entity_poly.pdbx_seq_one_letter_code
_entity_poly.pdbx_strand_id
1 'polypeptide(L)'
;MLSDATEALNHPCLPPFPWSKFPFTGFFAMVAALLTLLLEFVGTQYYERKQEVKRDTEDEIRKSLIQSYDESNGKVFGEEESGGMHIVGMHAHAVHHLHNHSNEHHHSYDHGHDYGHGHSHSYIHVSDQPEVRHVVVSQVLELGIVSHSVIIGLSLGVSQSPCTIRPLITALSFHQFFEGFALGGCISQAQYKSSSSAIMACFFGLTTPLGIGIGIVIASVYNPHSAGALIIQGILDSFSAGILVYMALVDLIAADFHSKRMSSNFRLQIVSYGMLFLGAGLMSSLAMWA
;
A
#
# COMPACT_ATOMS: atom_id res chain seq x y z
N MET A 1 -13.73 19.28 -2.90
CA MET A 1 -13.40 18.98 -1.48
C MET A 1 -12.67 20.11 -0.79
N LEU A 2 -11.42 20.44 -1.12
CA LEU A 2 -10.70 21.49 -0.37
C LEU A 2 -11.35 22.89 -0.51
N SER A 3 -11.88 23.20 -1.71
CA SER A 3 -12.68 24.41 -1.94
C SER A 3 -13.96 24.38 -1.11
N ASP A 4 -14.75 23.31 -1.20
CA ASP A 4 -16.01 23.14 -0.46
C ASP A 4 -15.80 23.22 1.06
N ALA A 5 -14.71 22.61 1.55
CA ALA A 5 -14.31 22.69 2.95
C ALA A 5 -13.97 24.13 3.37
N THR A 6 -13.30 24.88 2.49
CA THR A 6 -12.96 26.29 2.74
C THR A 6 -14.21 27.14 2.77
N GLU A 7 -15.14 26.92 1.86
CA GLU A 7 -16.43 27.63 1.80
C GLU A 7 -17.29 27.33 3.03
N ALA A 8 -17.37 26.06 3.44
CA ALA A 8 -18.14 25.64 4.61
C ALA A 8 -17.57 26.23 5.92
N LEU A 9 -16.25 26.21 6.11
CA LEU A 9 -15.61 26.72 7.34
C LEU A 9 -15.47 28.25 7.38
N ASN A 10 -15.58 28.95 6.24
CA ASN A 10 -15.59 30.42 6.18
C ASN A 10 -16.99 31.01 5.96
N HIS A 11 -18.04 30.19 6.07
CA HIS A 11 -19.39 30.66 5.81
C HIS A 11 -19.82 31.76 6.80
N PRO A 12 -20.54 32.82 6.36
CA PRO A 12 -21.01 33.91 7.23
C PRO A 12 -21.89 33.49 8.42
N CYS A 13 -22.44 32.27 8.38
CA CYS A 13 -23.22 31.69 9.48
C CYS A 13 -22.36 31.28 10.69
N LEU A 14 -21.03 31.21 10.53
CA LEU A 14 -20.11 30.86 11.60
C LEU A 14 -19.56 32.11 12.29
N PRO A 15 -19.32 32.05 13.61
CA PRO A 15 -18.72 33.17 14.32
C PRO A 15 -17.29 33.43 13.77
N PRO A 16 -16.90 34.70 13.58
CA PRO A 16 -15.62 35.06 12.97
C PRO A 16 -14.40 34.58 13.77
N PHE A 17 -14.57 34.33 15.07
CA PHE A 17 -13.60 33.63 15.89
C PHE A 17 -14.17 32.27 16.35
N PRO A 18 -13.43 31.16 16.23
CA PRO A 18 -12.07 31.03 15.67
C PRO A 18 -12.03 30.83 14.14
N TRP A 19 -13.16 30.50 13.50
CA TRP A 19 -13.23 29.89 12.17
C TRP A 19 -12.64 30.72 11.02
N SER A 20 -12.83 32.05 11.02
CA SER A 20 -12.33 32.94 9.97
C SER A 20 -10.87 33.40 10.21
N LYS A 21 -10.33 33.16 11.41
CA LYS A 21 -8.99 33.65 11.81
C LYS A 21 -7.86 32.65 11.57
N PHE A 22 -8.18 31.37 11.42
CA PHE A 22 -7.19 30.30 11.25
C PHE A 22 -7.60 29.40 10.08
N PRO A 23 -6.65 28.98 9.21
CA PRO A 23 -6.95 28.13 8.06
C PRO A 23 -7.21 26.67 8.50
N PHE A 24 -8.33 26.43 9.17
CA PHE A 24 -8.73 25.11 9.67
C PHE A 24 -8.80 24.06 8.57
N THR A 25 -9.23 24.46 7.37
CA THR A 25 -9.26 23.57 6.20
C THR A 25 -7.90 22.96 5.89
N GLY A 26 -6.86 23.80 5.77
CA GLY A 26 -5.50 23.33 5.53
C GLY A 26 -4.92 22.55 6.71
N PHE A 27 -5.23 22.97 7.93
CA PHE A 27 -4.80 22.26 9.13
C PHE A 27 -5.33 20.82 9.20
N PHE A 28 -6.64 20.62 9.02
CA PHE A 28 -7.23 19.28 9.04
C PHE A 28 -6.76 18.42 7.88
N ALA A 29 -6.57 19.00 6.69
CA ALA A 29 -6.00 18.28 5.55
C ALA A 29 -4.56 17.81 5.84
N MET A 30 -3.72 18.67 6.43
CA MET A 30 -2.35 18.29 6.81
C MET A 30 -2.32 17.23 7.90
N VAL A 31 -3.16 17.36 8.94
CA VAL A 31 -3.28 16.35 10.00
C VAL A 31 -3.71 15.01 9.40
N ALA A 32 -4.67 15.01 8.49
CA ALA A 32 -5.13 13.80 7.82
C ALA A 32 -4.00 13.13 7.04
N ALA A 33 -3.24 13.88 6.24
CA ALA A 33 -2.10 13.35 5.49
C ALA A 33 -1.02 12.75 6.41
N LEU A 34 -0.70 13.41 7.53
CA LEU A 34 0.26 12.91 8.52
C LEU A 34 -0.25 11.64 9.23
N LEU A 35 -1.54 11.57 9.53
CA LEU A 35 -2.16 10.37 10.11
C LEU A 35 -2.15 9.22 9.11
N THR A 36 -2.43 9.47 7.83
CA THR A 36 -2.33 8.44 6.78
C THR A 36 -0.91 7.89 6.67
N LEU A 37 0.10 8.77 6.63
CA LEU A 37 1.51 8.38 6.65
C LEU A 37 1.85 7.51 7.87
N LEU A 38 1.39 7.90 9.06
CA LEU A 38 1.63 7.14 10.29
C LEU A 38 0.98 5.75 10.22
N LEU A 39 -0.26 5.68 9.74
CA LEU A 39 -1.00 4.42 9.60
C LEU A 39 -0.33 3.50 8.57
N GLU A 40 0.10 4.04 7.43
CA GLU A 40 0.84 3.28 6.42
C GLU A 40 2.15 2.76 7.00
N PHE A 41 2.96 3.62 7.64
CA PHE A 41 4.23 3.21 8.24
C PHE A 41 4.06 2.11 9.30
N VAL A 42 3.13 2.29 10.24
CA VAL A 42 2.84 1.29 11.28
C VAL A 42 2.29 0.00 10.65
N GLY A 43 1.43 0.12 9.64
CA GLY A 43 0.88 -1.01 8.89
C GLY A 43 1.98 -1.81 8.20
N THR A 44 2.86 -1.15 7.44
CA THR A 44 3.99 -1.77 6.77
C THR A 44 4.91 -2.47 7.78
N GLN A 45 5.28 -1.80 8.87
CA GLN A 45 6.14 -2.38 9.92
C GLN A 45 5.50 -3.61 10.59
N TYR A 46 4.20 -3.55 10.87
CA TYR A 46 3.47 -4.67 11.46
C TYR A 46 3.43 -5.88 10.51
N TYR A 47 3.14 -5.65 9.24
CA TYR A 47 3.11 -6.71 8.23
C TYR A 47 4.49 -7.30 7.93
N GLU A 48 5.53 -6.46 7.81
CA GLU A 48 6.92 -6.90 7.64
C GLU A 48 7.34 -7.81 8.81
N ARG A 49 7.10 -7.38 10.07
CA ARG A 49 7.44 -8.18 11.27
C ARG A 49 6.68 -9.51 11.33
N LYS A 50 5.40 -9.53 10.96
CA LYS A 50 4.59 -10.76 10.99
C LYS A 50 5.07 -11.77 9.94
N GLN A 51 5.54 -11.30 8.79
CA GLN A 51 6.11 -12.18 7.78
C GLN A 51 7.49 -12.72 8.16
N GLU A 52 8.34 -11.90 8.80
CA GLU A 52 9.62 -12.37 9.33
C GLU A 52 9.42 -13.56 10.28
N VAL A 53 8.52 -13.43 11.26
CA VAL A 53 8.19 -14.53 12.20
C VAL A 53 7.64 -15.76 11.48
N LYS A 54 6.77 -15.58 10.47
CA LYS A 54 6.22 -16.70 9.70
C LYS A 54 7.31 -17.43 8.90
N ARG A 55 8.20 -16.67 8.24
CA ARG A 55 9.32 -17.22 7.47
C ARG A 55 10.29 -17.97 8.38
N ASP A 56 10.64 -17.40 9.52
CA ASP A 56 11.52 -18.05 10.51
C ASP A 56 10.90 -19.36 11.01
N THR A 57 9.58 -19.39 11.25
CA THR A 57 8.86 -20.61 11.65
C THR A 57 8.87 -21.68 10.55
N GLU A 58 8.62 -21.28 9.29
CA GLU A 58 8.65 -22.20 8.14
C GLU A 58 10.06 -22.75 7.87
N ASP A 59 11.10 -21.92 8.01
CA ASP A 59 12.49 -22.31 7.89
C ASP A 59 12.91 -23.30 8.99
N GLU A 60 12.48 -23.07 10.24
CA GLU A 60 12.73 -24.01 11.35
C GLU A 60 12.02 -25.35 11.14
N ILE A 61 10.76 -25.34 10.69
CA ILE A 61 10.03 -26.57 10.34
C ILE A 61 10.76 -27.30 9.20
N ARG A 62 11.18 -26.60 8.15
CA ARG A 62 11.92 -27.19 7.03
C ARG A 62 13.23 -27.84 7.48
N LYS A 63 14.01 -27.18 8.33
CA LYS A 63 15.25 -27.75 8.91
C LYS A 63 14.95 -29.01 9.71
N SER A 64 13.90 -29.01 10.54
CA SER A 64 13.51 -30.18 11.32
C SER A 64 13.10 -31.38 10.45
N LEU A 65 12.39 -31.13 9.34
CA LEU A 65 12.00 -32.18 8.40
C LEU A 65 13.21 -32.77 7.67
N ILE A 66 14.15 -31.93 7.23
CA ILE A 66 15.39 -32.39 6.57
C ILE A 66 16.23 -33.25 7.55
N GLN A 67 16.37 -32.82 8.80
CA GLN A 67 17.08 -33.58 9.82
C GLN A 67 16.41 -34.94 10.12
N SER A 68 15.07 -34.97 10.17
CA SER A 68 14.34 -36.24 10.37
C SER A 68 14.49 -37.22 9.20
N TYR A 69 14.64 -36.71 7.98
CA TYR A 69 14.83 -37.54 6.78
C TYR A 69 16.24 -38.13 6.72
N ASP A 70 17.26 -37.35 7.08
CA ASP A 70 18.65 -37.81 7.13
C ASP A 70 18.86 -38.88 8.22
N GLU A 71 18.24 -38.71 9.39
CA GLU A 71 18.27 -39.71 10.47
C GLU A 71 17.50 -41.00 10.11
N SER A 72 16.45 -40.90 9.28
CA SER A 72 15.70 -42.07 8.81
C SER A 72 16.43 -42.84 7.70
N ASN A 73 17.22 -42.19 6.85
CA ASN A 73 18.01 -42.85 5.80
C ASN A 73 19.33 -43.42 6.31
N GLY A 74 19.85 -42.93 7.45
CA GLY A 74 21.08 -43.42 8.08
C GLY A 74 20.95 -44.74 8.86
N LYS A 75 19.74 -45.31 8.99
CA LYS A 75 19.48 -46.53 9.80
C LYS A 75 19.26 -47.82 8.99
N VAL A 76 19.65 -47.85 7.71
CA VAL A 76 19.59 -49.07 6.88
C VAL A 76 20.98 -49.42 6.34
N PHE A 77 21.89 -49.84 7.20
CA PHE A 77 22.91 -50.85 6.86
C PHE A 77 23.37 -51.50 8.16
N GLY A 78 23.01 -52.77 8.32
CA GLY A 78 23.31 -53.57 9.50
C GLY A 78 24.79 -53.96 9.63
N GLU A 79 25.14 -54.27 10.88
CA GLU A 79 26.37 -54.82 11.46
C GLU A 79 27.30 -55.66 10.54
N GLU A 80 28.61 -55.47 10.70
CA GLU A 80 29.46 -56.43 11.42
C GLU A 80 30.78 -55.80 11.94
N GLU A 81 31.27 -56.37 13.05
CA GLU A 81 32.35 -55.91 13.95
C GLU A 81 33.72 -55.61 13.31
N SER A 82 34.44 -54.60 13.81
CA SER A 82 35.78 -54.79 14.40
C SER A 82 36.35 -53.53 15.08
N GLY A 83 36.63 -53.67 16.38
CA GLY A 83 37.70 -53.02 17.16
C GLY A 83 38.15 -51.58 16.88
N GLY A 84 37.89 -50.68 17.83
CA GLY A 84 38.59 -49.39 17.89
C GLY A 84 38.15 -48.51 19.06
N MET A 85 39.02 -48.35 20.04
CA MET A 85 38.82 -47.61 21.29
C MET A 85 38.87 -46.08 21.09
N HIS A 86 38.11 -45.36 21.92
CA HIS A 86 38.45 -44.08 22.59
C HIS A 86 37.81 -42.75 22.13
N ILE A 87 37.42 -42.00 23.18
CA ILE A 87 37.35 -40.54 23.38
C ILE A 87 35.99 -39.84 23.26
N VAL A 88 35.54 -39.42 24.44
CA VAL A 88 34.53 -38.39 24.73
C VAL A 88 34.88 -37.07 24.04
N GLY A 89 34.02 -36.60 23.14
CA GLY A 89 34.13 -35.27 22.51
C GLY A 89 32.94 -34.40 22.88
N MET A 90 33.13 -33.53 23.87
CA MET A 90 32.18 -32.52 24.32
C MET A 90 31.80 -31.52 23.23
N HIS A 91 30.56 -31.05 23.35
CA HIS A 91 30.00 -29.85 22.73
C HIS A 91 30.95 -28.65 22.85
N ALA A 92 31.24 -27.98 21.73
CA ALA A 92 31.86 -26.66 21.75
C ALA A 92 31.24 -25.76 20.67
N HIS A 93 30.52 -24.74 21.14
CA HIS A 93 30.27 -23.52 20.39
C HIS A 93 31.61 -22.87 20.02
N ALA A 94 31.77 -22.46 18.77
CA ALA A 94 32.81 -21.50 18.38
C ALA A 94 32.22 -20.46 17.43
N VAL A 95 31.78 -19.35 18.04
CA VAL A 95 31.73 -18.04 17.38
C VAL A 95 33.12 -17.45 17.53
N HIS A 96 33.82 -17.18 16.43
CA HIS A 96 34.82 -16.12 16.44
C HIS A 96 35.06 -15.52 15.05
N HIS A 97 35.01 -14.20 15.05
CA HIS A 97 35.36 -13.32 13.95
C HIS A 97 36.90 -13.24 13.75
N LEU A 98 37.25 -12.80 12.52
CA LEU A 98 38.27 -11.80 12.15
C LEU A 98 39.64 -12.22 11.53
N HIS A 99 39.81 -11.81 10.26
CA HIS A 99 40.92 -11.08 9.59
C HIS A 99 42.42 -11.52 9.57
N ASN A 100 42.94 -11.65 8.33
CA ASN A 100 44.08 -10.92 7.71
C ASN A 100 45.52 -11.53 7.63
N HIS A 101 46.15 -11.26 6.45
CA HIS A 101 47.55 -11.43 5.96
C HIS A 101 48.12 -12.87 5.78
N SER A 102 49.08 -13.20 4.90
CA SER A 102 49.65 -12.67 3.63
C SER A 102 50.76 -13.66 3.18
N ASN A 103 51.06 -13.70 1.86
CA ASN A 103 52.30 -14.17 1.19
C ASN A 103 52.66 -15.67 0.99
N GLU A 104 52.77 -15.99 -0.31
CA GLU A 104 53.87 -16.65 -1.06
C GLU A 104 54.11 -18.19 -1.08
N HIS A 105 54.00 -18.71 -2.32
CA HIS A 105 54.75 -19.76 -3.04
C HIS A 105 54.89 -21.20 -2.48
N HIS A 106 54.28 -22.19 -3.17
CA HIS A 106 55.02 -23.24 -3.92
C HIS A 106 54.10 -24.14 -4.78
N HIS A 107 54.62 -24.58 -5.93
CA HIS A 107 53.98 -25.41 -6.94
C HIS A 107 53.92 -26.91 -6.58
N SER A 108 52.86 -27.60 -7.00
CA SER A 108 52.91 -29.00 -7.45
C SER A 108 51.70 -29.35 -8.32
N TYR A 109 51.97 -29.86 -9.51
CA TYR A 109 51.02 -30.45 -10.46
C TYR A 109 50.41 -31.75 -9.90
N ASP A 110 49.10 -31.95 -10.09
CA ASP A 110 48.56 -33.27 -10.43
C ASP A 110 47.24 -33.13 -11.21
N HIS A 111 47.07 -33.99 -12.21
CA HIS A 111 45.92 -34.07 -13.10
C HIS A 111 44.93 -35.12 -12.59
N GLY A 112 43.68 -34.72 -12.34
CA GLY A 112 42.56 -35.63 -12.12
C GLY A 112 41.28 -35.05 -12.69
N HIS A 113 40.82 -35.59 -13.82
CA HIS A 113 39.48 -35.37 -14.34
C HIS A 113 38.49 -36.23 -13.56
N ASP A 114 37.46 -35.61 -12.96
CA ASP A 114 36.18 -36.28 -12.78
C ASP A 114 35.02 -35.30 -12.92
N TYR A 115 33.99 -35.76 -13.62
CA TYR A 115 32.81 -35.01 -14.02
C TYR A 115 31.77 -35.07 -12.90
N GLY A 116 31.59 -33.97 -12.18
CA GLY A 116 30.45 -33.75 -11.28
C GLY A 116 29.79 -32.41 -11.60
N HIS A 117 28.80 -32.42 -12.49
CA HIS A 117 28.00 -31.24 -12.80
C HIS A 117 27.31 -30.70 -11.55
N GLY A 118 27.72 -29.50 -11.13
CA GLY A 118 27.02 -28.69 -10.15
C GLY A 118 25.70 -28.18 -10.73
N HIS A 119 24.60 -28.65 -10.14
CA HIS A 119 23.28 -28.01 -10.23
C HIS A 119 22.72 -27.84 -8.83
N SER A 120 23.32 -26.95 -8.05
CA SER A 120 22.61 -26.29 -6.94
C SER A 120 21.97 -25.03 -7.51
N HIS A 121 20.73 -25.16 -7.97
CA HIS A 121 19.82 -24.04 -8.14
C HIS A 121 18.83 -24.06 -6.97
N SER A 122 19.34 -23.82 -5.76
CA SER A 122 18.49 -23.19 -4.75
C SER A 122 18.30 -21.75 -5.19
N TYR A 123 17.28 -21.53 -6.01
CA TYR A 123 16.66 -20.22 -6.15
C TYR A 123 16.13 -19.83 -4.76
N ILE A 124 16.99 -19.25 -3.92
CA ILE A 124 16.49 -18.29 -2.95
C ILE A 124 16.12 -17.08 -3.79
N HIS A 125 14.86 -17.06 -4.23
CA HIS A 125 14.21 -15.85 -4.68
C HIS A 125 14.09 -14.96 -3.44
N VAL A 126 15.16 -14.22 -3.11
CA VAL A 126 15.09 -13.06 -2.21
C VAL A 126 14.34 -11.98 -2.96
N SER A 127 13.02 -12.14 -3.09
CA SER A 127 12.15 -11.11 -3.59
C SER A 127 10.73 -11.39 -3.13
N ASP A 128 10.52 -11.33 -1.82
CA ASP A 128 9.19 -11.26 -1.21
C ASP A 128 8.95 -9.95 -0.44
N GLN A 129 9.91 -9.01 -0.56
CA GLN A 129 9.76 -7.63 -0.09
C GLN A 129 8.75 -6.78 -0.90
N PRO A 130 8.54 -6.97 -2.23
CA PRO A 130 7.59 -6.14 -2.96
C PRO A 130 6.12 -6.48 -2.63
N GLU A 131 5.77 -7.76 -2.40
CA GLU A 131 4.37 -8.18 -2.23
C GLU A 131 3.70 -7.53 -1.01
N VAL A 132 4.39 -7.45 0.12
CA VAL A 132 3.85 -6.89 1.37
C VAL A 132 3.54 -5.40 1.24
N ARG A 133 4.47 -4.68 0.62
CA ARG A 133 4.34 -3.23 0.42
C ARG A 133 3.19 -2.93 -0.52
N HIS A 134 3.05 -3.69 -1.61
CA HIS A 134 1.92 -3.55 -2.53
C HIS A 134 0.57 -3.88 -1.87
N VAL A 135 0.52 -4.86 -0.95
CA VAL A 135 -0.70 -5.18 -0.19
C VAL A 135 -1.09 -4.07 0.78
N VAL A 136 -0.13 -3.53 1.56
CA VAL A 136 -0.41 -2.44 2.50
C VAL A 136 -0.81 -1.18 1.74
N VAL A 137 -0.07 -0.81 0.70
CA VAL A 137 -0.39 0.33 -0.18
C VAL A 137 -1.77 0.14 -0.83
N SER A 138 -2.09 -1.06 -1.33
CA SER A 138 -3.41 -1.35 -1.91
C SER A 138 -4.55 -1.24 -0.89
N GLN A 139 -4.32 -1.61 0.38
CA GLN A 139 -5.32 -1.49 1.44
C GLN A 139 -5.52 -0.04 1.90
N VAL A 140 -4.43 0.73 2.02
CA VAL A 140 -4.50 2.17 2.34
C VAL A 140 -5.17 2.92 1.18
N LEU A 141 -4.87 2.55 -0.08
CA LEU A 141 -5.56 3.02 -1.30
C LEU A 141 -7.05 2.76 -1.27
N GLU A 142 -7.46 1.54 -0.94
CA GLU A 142 -8.88 1.22 -0.80
C GLU A 142 -9.54 2.05 0.31
N LEU A 143 -8.90 2.16 1.48
CA LEU A 143 -9.43 2.95 2.61
C LEU A 143 -9.57 4.44 2.26
N GLY A 144 -8.56 5.01 1.60
CA GLY A 144 -8.56 6.40 1.16
C GLY A 144 -9.69 6.68 0.17
N ILE A 145 -9.82 5.84 -0.86
CA ILE A 145 -10.88 5.95 -1.87
C ILE A 145 -12.27 5.76 -1.24
N VAL A 146 -12.44 4.80 -0.32
CA VAL A 146 -13.72 4.58 0.38
C VAL A 146 -14.09 5.80 1.20
N SER A 147 -13.17 6.32 2.01
CA SER A 147 -13.43 7.50 2.84
C SER A 147 -13.83 8.72 2.00
N HIS A 148 -13.16 8.92 0.86
CA HIS A 148 -13.46 9.97 -0.08
C HIS A 148 -14.82 9.82 -0.75
N SER A 149 -15.09 8.63 -1.27
CA SER A 149 -16.32 8.29 -1.99
C SER A 149 -17.56 8.43 -1.12
N VAL A 150 -17.49 8.06 0.17
CA VAL A 150 -18.60 8.28 1.12
C VAL A 150 -18.87 9.77 1.30
N ILE A 151 -17.83 10.57 1.52
CA ILE A 151 -17.99 12.00 1.84
C ILE A 151 -18.49 12.77 0.62
N ILE A 152 -17.97 12.51 -0.58
CA ILE A 152 -18.54 13.06 -1.82
C ILE A 152 -20.00 12.66 -1.99
N GLY A 153 -20.32 11.37 -1.80
CA GLY A 153 -21.70 10.89 -1.91
C GLY A 153 -22.63 11.59 -0.94
N LEU A 154 -22.20 11.74 0.32
CA LEU A 154 -22.92 12.48 1.36
C LEU A 154 -23.17 13.93 0.95
N SER A 155 -22.14 14.66 0.54
CA SER A 155 -22.24 16.07 0.12
C SER A 155 -23.15 16.24 -1.09
N LEU A 156 -23.08 15.33 -2.07
CA LEU A 156 -24.00 15.31 -3.21
C LEU A 156 -25.45 15.04 -2.76
N GLY A 157 -25.67 14.09 -1.85
CA GLY A 157 -26.99 13.73 -1.34
C GLY A 157 -27.64 14.82 -0.48
N VAL A 158 -26.85 15.65 0.19
CA VAL A 158 -27.33 16.81 0.96
C VAL A 158 -27.71 17.97 0.05
N SER A 159 -27.10 18.06 -1.14
CA SER A 159 -27.37 19.11 -2.12
C SER A 159 -28.84 19.12 -2.57
N GLN A 160 -29.46 20.30 -2.59
CA GLN A 160 -30.88 20.48 -2.92
C GLN A 160 -31.11 21.17 -4.27
N SER A 161 -30.05 21.63 -4.95
CA SER A 161 -30.14 22.40 -6.20
C SER A 161 -29.97 21.50 -7.44
N PRO A 162 -31.02 21.30 -8.26
CA PRO A 162 -30.91 20.46 -9.46
C PRO A 162 -29.91 21.00 -10.49
N CYS A 163 -29.72 22.33 -10.51
CA CYS A 163 -28.73 22.99 -11.37
C CYS A 163 -27.29 22.64 -10.99
N THR A 164 -27.01 22.33 -9.72
CA THR A 164 -25.68 21.92 -9.25
C THR A 164 -25.54 20.39 -9.32
N ILE A 165 -26.59 19.65 -8.99
CA ILE A 165 -26.55 18.18 -8.93
C ILE A 165 -26.29 17.54 -10.31
N ARG A 166 -26.91 18.05 -11.39
CA ARG A 166 -26.82 17.41 -12.72
C ARG A 166 -25.40 17.46 -13.33
N PRO A 167 -24.72 18.62 -13.36
CA PRO A 167 -23.32 18.68 -13.79
C PRO A 167 -22.40 17.90 -12.84
N LEU A 168 -22.62 18.02 -11.53
CA LEU A 168 -21.79 17.35 -10.52
C LEU A 168 -21.86 15.82 -10.63
N ILE A 169 -23.04 15.22 -10.85
CA ILE A 169 -23.16 13.77 -11.13
C ILE A 169 -22.37 13.38 -12.38
N THR A 170 -22.42 14.19 -13.43
CA THR A 170 -21.70 13.91 -14.69
C THR A 170 -20.20 13.95 -14.46
N ALA A 171 -19.70 15.01 -13.80
CA ALA A 171 -18.29 15.15 -13.48
C ALA A 171 -17.79 14.04 -12.53
N LEU A 172 -18.57 13.71 -11.50
CA LEU A 172 -18.25 12.61 -10.57
C LEU A 172 -18.25 11.25 -11.26
N SER A 173 -19.11 11.02 -12.25
CA SER A 173 -19.11 9.76 -13.01
C SER A 173 -17.80 9.56 -13.78
N PHE A 174 -17.29 10.61 -14.42
CA PHE A 174 -15.98 10.56 -15.07
C PHE A 174 -14.84 10.44 -14.06
N HIS A 175 -14.93 11.13 -12.93
CA HIS A 175 -13.94 11.02 -11.85
C HIS A 175 -13.84 9.59 -11.32
N GLN A 176 -14.98 9.02 -10.93
CA GLN A 176 -15.09 7.66 -10.41
C GLN A 176 -14.64 6.61 -11.43
N PHE A 177 -14.82 6.85 -12.73
CA PHE A 177 -14.30 5.97 -13.77
C PHE A 177 -12.76 5.88 -13.74
N PHE A 178 -12.08 7.02 -13.66
CA PHE A 178 -10.61 7.05 -13.62
C PHE A 178 -10.05 6.58 -12.28
N GLU A 179 -10.70 6.89 -11.16
CA GLU A 179 -10.35 6.34 -9.85
C GLU A 179 -10.48 4.81 -9.84
N GLY A 180 -11.56 4.27 -10.43
CA GLY A 180 -11.78 2.83 -10.55
C GLY A 180 -10.73 2.14 -11.44
N PHE A 181 -10.31 2.80 -12.52
CA PHE A 181 -9.22 2.32 -13.37
C PHE A 181 -7.89 2.25 -12.61
N ALA A 182 -7.54 3.28 -11.84
CA ALA A 182 -6.33 3.33 -11.02
C ALA A 182 -6.34 2.24 -9.93
N LEU A 183 -7.45 2.09 -9.20
CA LEU A 183 -7.62 1.05 -8.20
C LEU A 183 -7.53 -0.36 -8.82
N GLY A 184 -8.16 -0.59 -9.97
CA GLY A 184 -8.08 -1.85 -10.70
C GLY A 184 -6.64 -2.22 -11.10
N GLY A 185 -5.84 -1.22 -11.49
CA GLY A 185 -4.41 -1.38 -11.74
C GLY A 185 -3.63 -1.81 -10.49
N CYS A 186 -3.91 -1.21 -9.33
CA CYS A 186 -3.28 -1.56 -8.06
C CYS A 186 -3.67 -2.97 -7.59
N ILE A 187 -4.96 -3.30 -7.65
CA ILE A 187 -5.49 -4.63 -7.29
C ILE A 187 -4.88 -5.73 -8.19
N SER A 188 -4.73 -5.46 -9.49
CA SER A 188 -4.10 -6.41 -10.41
C SER A 188 -2.62 -6.64 -10.10
N GLN A 189 -1.91 -5.64 -9.58
CA GLN A 189 -0.51 -5.77 -9.18
C GLN A 189 -0.36 -6.52 -7.85
N ALA A 190 -1.33 -6.39 -6.93
CA ALA A 190 -1.33 -7.07 -5.64
C ALA A 190 -1.67 -8.58 -5.70
N GLN A 191 -1.89 -9.16 -6.90
CA GLN A 191 -2.10 -10.60 -7.14
C GLN A 191 -3.19 -11.24 -6.24
N TYR A 192 -4.25 -10.50 -5.91
CA TYR A 192 -5.35 -11.03 -5.11
C TYR A 192 -6.11 -12.14 -5.85
N LYS A 193 -6.70 -13.09 -5.09
CA LYS A 193 -7.67 -14.05 -5.64
C LYS A 193 -8.84 -13.29 -6.28
N SER A 194 -9.34 -13.77 -7.42
CA SER A 194 -10.43 -13.12 -8.17
C SER A 194 -11.66 -12.79 -7.31
N SER A 195 -12.02 -13.65 -6.34
CA SER A 195 -13.11 -13.36 -5.39
C SER A 195 -12.85 -12.16 -4.48
N SER A 196 -11.60 -11.96 -4.03
CA SER A 196 -11.23 -10.80 -3.20
C SER A 196 -11.22 -9.52 -4.02
N SER A 197 -10.68 -9.57 -5.25
CA SER A 197 -10.72 -8.45 -6.18
C SER A 197 -12.16 -8.03 -6.52
N ALA A 198 -13.06 -9.00 -6.71
CA ALA A 198 -14.49 -8.73 -6.93
C ALA A 198 -15.17 -8.08 -5.71
N ILE A 199 -14.82 -8.51 -4.49
CA ILE A 199 -15.34 -7.92 -3.25
C ILE A 199 -14.87 -6.46 -3.11
N MET A 200 -13.59 -6.17 -3.32
CA MET A 200 -13.05 -4.79 -3.28
C MET A 200 -13.71 -3.90 -4.33
N ALA A 201 -13.87 -4.40 -5.56
CA ALA A 201 -14.57 -3.67 -6.63
C ALA A 201 -16.05 -3.40 -6.30
N CYS A 202 -16.72 -4.34 -5.63
CA CYS A 202 -18.10 -4.18 -5.17
C CYS A 202 -18.19 -3.08 -4.09
N PHE A 203 -17.28 -3.07 -3.11
CA PHE A 203 -17.23 -2.01 -2.11
C PHE A 203 -17.00 -0.65 -2.75
N PHE A 204 -16.06 -0.53 -3.70
CA PHE A 204 -15.85 0.71 -4.46
C PHE A 204 -17.13 1.21 -5.14
N GLY A 205 -17.84 0.33 -5.86
CA GLY A 205 -19.05 0.71 -6.59
C GLY A 205 -20.27 1.04 -5.70
N LEU A 206 -20.37 0.42 -4.52
CA LEU A 206 -21.51 0.63 -3.61
C LEU A 206 -21.32 1.82 -2.66
N THR A 207 -20.08 2.21 -2.40
CA THR A 207 -19.75 3.25 -1.40
C THR A 207 -20.37 4.61 -1.77
N THR A 208 -20.22 5.06 -3.01
CA THR A 208 -20.76 6.36 -3.45
C THR A 208 -22.30 6.40 -3.42
N PRO A 209 -23.04 5.42 -4.00
CA PRO A 209 -24.49 5.36 -3.88
C PRO A 209 -25.00 5.30 -2.43
N LEU A 210 -24.29 4.57 -1.57
CA LEU A 210 -24.62 4.49 -0.14
C LEU A 210 -24.42 5.84 0.55
N GLY A 211 -23.33 6.55 0.25
CA GLY A 211 -23.10 7.93 0.72
C GLY A 211 -24.21 8.88 0.28
N ILE A 212 -24.64 8.81 -0.98
CA ILE A 212 -25.78 9.60 -1.50
C ILE A 212 -27.06 9.30 -0.74
N GLY A 213 -27.38 8.01 -0.54
CA GLY A 213 -28.56 7.59 0.21
C GLY A 213 -28.57 8.15 1.63
N ILE A 214 -27.44 8.07 2.34
CA ILE A 214 -27.28 8.66 3.67
C ILE A 214 -27.44 10.19 3.63
N GLY A 215 -26.87 10.85 2.62
CA GLY A 215 -26.99 12.30 2.42
C GLY A 215 -28.43 12.75 2.22
N ILE A 216 -29.20 12.02 1.40
CA ILE A 216 -30.64 12.29 1.19
C ILE A 216 -31.42 12.16 2.51
N VAL A 217 -31.13 11.11 3.30
CA VAL A 217 -31.77 10.92 4.62
C VAL A 217 -31.43 12.09 5.54
N ILE A 218 -30.17 12.50 5.63
CA ILE A 218 -29.75 13.64 6.45
C ILE A 218 -30.41 14.94 5.97
N ALA A 219 -30.49 15.16 4.66
CA ALA A 219 -31.12 16.34 4.07
C ALA A 219 -32.62 16.46 4.42
N SER A 220 -33.29 15.34 4.67
CA SER A 220 -34.69 15.32 5.07
C SER A 220 -34.92 15.69 6.54
N VAL A 221 -33.88 15.61 7.39
CA VAL A 221 -33.99 15.80 8.86
C VAL A 221 -33.22 17.04 9.35
N TYR A 222 -32.12 17.41 8.69
CA TYR A 222 -31.23 18.50 9.07
C TYR A 222 -31.29 19.67 8.10
N ASN A 223 -31.23 20.89 8.63
CA ASN A 223 -31.03 22.08 7.79
C ASN A 223 -29.56 22.16 7.34
N PRO A 224 -29.27 22.09 6.03
CA PRO A 224 -27.89 22.13 5.51
C PRO A 224 -27.15 23.43 5.81
N HIS A 225 -27.87 24.51 6.14
CA HIS A 225 -27.29 25.83 6.47
C HIS A 225 -27.07 26.04 7.98
N SER A 226 -27.27 25.00 8.80
CA SER A 226 -26.94 25.06 10.23
C SER A 226 -25.44 25.17 10.44
N ALA A 227 -25.01 25.98 11.42
CA ALA A 227 -23.60 26.13 11.78
C ALA A 227 -22.92 24.77 12.07
N GLY A 228 -23.63 23.83 12.70
CA GLY A 228 -23.10 22.48 12.96
C GLY A 228 -22.90 21.66 11.69
N ALA A 229 -23.81 21.76 10.71
CA ALA A 229 -23.70 21.03 9.45
C ALA A 229 -22.50 21.52 8.63
N LEU A 230 -22.31 22.84 8.57
CA LEU A 230 -21.18 23.48 7.89
C LEU A 230 -19.83 23.11 8.55
N ILE A 231 -19.76 23.09 9.88
CA ILE A 231 -18.54 22.66 10.59
C ILE A 231 -18.23 21.19 10.30
N ILE A 232 -19.21 20.30 10.39
CA ILE A 232 -19.00 18.86 10.15
C ILE A 232 -18.60 18.61 8.71
N GLN A 233 -19.32 19.20 7.74
CA GLN A 233 -18.98 19.09 6.32
C GLN A 233 -17.56 19.61 6.06
N GLY A 234 -17.24 20.80 6.56
CA GLY A 234 -15.93 21.41 6.37
C GLY A 234 -14.78 20.58 6.95
N ILE A 235 -14.95 20.00 8.15
CA ILE A 235 -13.96 19.11 8.76
C ILE A 235 -13.81 17.83 7.93
N LEU A 236 -14.92 17.15 7.61
CA LEU A 236 -14.90 15.90 6.86
C LEU A 236 -14.29 16.07 5.47
N ASP A 237 -14.67 17.11 4.74
CA ASP A 237 -14.12 17.43 3.42
C ASP A 237 -12.62 17.78 3.49
N SER A 238 -12.17 18.43 4.57
CA SER A 238 -10.75 18.72 4.79
C SER A 238 -9.94 17.46 5.06
N PHE A 239 -10.43 16.57 5.93
CA PHE A 239 -9.77 15.29 6.21
C PHE A 239 -9.69 14.44 4.94
N SER A 240 -10.80 14.33 4.21
CA SER A 240 -10.89 13.60 2.96
C SER A 240 -9.90 14.12 1.90
N ALA A 241 -9.84 15.45 1.72
CA ALA A 241 -8.89 16.08 0.82
C ALA A 241 -7.44 15.79 1.22
N GLY A 242 -7.12 15.84 2.51
CA GLY A 242 -5.79 15.51 3.02
C GLY A 242 -5.37 14.07 2.75
N ILE A 243 -6.28 13.11 3.01
CA ILE A 243 -6.07 11.70 2.71
C ILE A 243 -5.80 11.54 1.21
N LEU A 244 -6.68 12.05 0.34
CA LEU A 244 -6.50 11.93 -1.11
C LEU A 244 -5.21 12.56 -1.65
N VAL A 245 -4.81 13.72 -1.13
CA VAL A 245 -3.55 14.35 -1.53
C VAL A 245 -2.37 13.45 -1.19
N TYR A 246 -2.39 12.83 0.00
CA TYR A 246 -1.39 11.83 0.36
C TYR A 246 -1.42 10.64 -0.60
N MET A 247 -2.59 10.04 -0.83
CA MET A 247 -2.75 8.89 -1.74
C MET A 247 -2.24 9.18 -3.15
N ALA A 248 -2.57 10.37 -3.67
CA ALA A 248 -2.16 10.76 -5.01
C ALA A 248 -0.65 10.94 -5.11
N LEU A 249 -0.04 11.67 -4.17
CA LEU A 249 1.38 12.03 -4.24
C LEU A 249 2.30 10.87 -3.85
N VAL A 250 1.99 10.18 -2.76
CA VAL A 250 2.86 9.15 -2.16
C VAL A 250 2.53 7.77 -2.73
N ASP A 251 1.26 7.36 -2.64
CA ASP A 251 0.88 5.97 -2.90
C ASP A 251 0.73 5.66 -4.40
N LEU A 252 0.38 6.66 -5.21
CA LEU A 252 0.26 6.50 -6.66
C LEU A 252 1.48 7.07 -7.39
N ILE A 253 1.73 8.38 -7.28
CA ILE A 253 2.77 9.03 -8.10
C ILE A 253 4.17 8.60 -7.68
N ALA A 254 4.52 8.71 -6.39
CA ALA A 254 5.88 8.38 -5.97
C ALA A 254 6.18 6.88 -6.14
N ALA A 255 5.22 6.00 -5.84
CA ALA A 255 5.37 4.56 -6.02
C ALA A 255 5.60 4.15 -7.48
N ASP A 256 4.80 4.68 -8.42
CA ASP A 256 4.91 4.32 -9.85
C ASP A 256 6.15 4.93 -10.51
N PHE A 257 6.43 6.21 -10.23
CA PHE A 257 7.49 6.96 -10.90
C PHE A 257 8.90 6.66 -10.37
N HIS A 258 9.02 6.11 -9.16
CA HIS A 258 10.31 5.70 -8.60
C HIS A 258 10.72 4.27 -8.98
N SER A 259 9.95 3.58 -9.85
CA SER A 259 10.27 2.21 -10.25
C SER A 259 11.51 2.12 -11.16
N LYS A 260 12.31 1.04 -11.00
CA LYS A 260 13.50 0.76 -11.82
C LYS A 260 13.20 0.71 -13.33
N ARG A 261 11.98 0.34 -13.71
CA ARG A 261 11.51 0.28 -15.10
C ARG A 261 11.42 1.67 -15.74
N MET A 262 10.98 2.66 -14.96
CA MET A 262 10.74 4.02 -15.43
C MET A 262 12.03 4.84 -15.49
N SER A 263 12.92 4.65 -14.51
CA SER A 263 14.25 5.29 -14.47
C SER A 263 15.15 4.88 -15.65
N SER A 264 15.00 3.66 -16.16
CA SER A 264 15.82 3.15 -17.27
C SER A 264 15.43 3.73 -18.65
N ASN A 265 14.19 4.21 -18.81
CA ASN A 265 13.65 4.61 -20.11
C ASN A 265 13.17 6.06 -20.12
N PHE A 266 14.05 6.99 -20.50
CA PHE A 266 13.76 8.42 -20.54
C PHE A 266 12.52 8.78 -21.38
N ARG A 267 12.30 8.09 -22.50
CA ARG A 267 11.11 8.30 -23.36
C ARG A 267 9.81 7.94 -22.63
N LEU A 268 9.80 6.81 -21.92
CA LEU A 268 8.64 6.35 -21.16
C LEU A 268 8.35 7.33 -20.01
N GLN A 269 9.40 7.80 -19.33
CA GLN A 269 9.28 8.77 -18.24
C GLN A 269 8.62 10.09 -18.71
N ILE A 270 9.06 10.65 -19.84
CA ILE A 270 8.45 11.88 -20.41
C ILE A 270 6.98 11.64 -20.76
N VAL A 271 6.67 10.53 -21.45
CA VAL A 271 5.29 10.23 -21.86
C VAL A 271 4.38 10.10 -20.64
N SER A 272 4.82 9.39 -19.60
CA SER A 272 4.03 9.23 -18.38
C SER A 272 3.83 10.54 -17.61
N TYR A 273 4.85 11.40 -17.48
CA TYR A 273 4.64 12.74 -16.91
C TYR A 273 3.69 13.58 -17.77
N GLY A 274 3.80 13.51 -19.10
CA GLY A 274 2.87 14.16 -20.01
C GLY A 274 1.42 13.70 -19.80
N MET A 275 1.20 12.40 -19.67
CA MET A 275 -0.13 11.82 -19.40
C MET A 275 -0.64 12.16 -17.99
N LEU A 276 0.24 12.22 -16.99
CA LEU A 276 -0.10 12.65 -15.64
C LEU A 276 -0.66 14.09 -15.63
N PHE A 277 0.07 15.04 -16.23
CA PHE A 277 -0.38 16.43 -16.30
C PHE A 277 -1.61 16.60 -17.19
N LEU A 278 -1.72 15.83 -18.27
CA LEU A 278 -2.92 15.81 -19.10
C LEU A 278 -4.14 15.34 -18.29
N GLY A 279 -4.01 14.25 -17.53
CA GLY A 279 -5.06 13.75 -16.65
C GLY A 279 -5.48 14.77 -15.59
N ALA A 280 -4.51 15.41 -14.93
CA ALA A 280 -4.77 16.49 -13.98
C ALA A 280 -5.50 17.68 -14.63
N GLY A 281 -5.10 18.06 -15.85
CA GLY A 281 -5.75 19.12 -16.62
C GLY A 281 -7.19 18.77 -17.02
N LEU A 282 -7.45 17.52 -17.41
CA LEU A 282 -8.80 17.04 -17.72
C LEU A 282 -9.69 17.05 -16.47
N MET A 283 -9.18 16.58 -15.32
CA MET A 283 -9.91 16.63 -14.04
C MET A 283 -10.21 18.06 -13.61
N SER A 284 -9.26 18.99 -13.77
CA SER A 284 -9.49 20.41 -13.48
C SER A 284 -10.52 21.04 -14.41
N SER A 285 -10.56 20.64 -15.68
CA SER A 285 -11.53 21.15 -16.66
C SER A 285 -12.95 20.66 -16.35
N LEU A 286 -13.10 19.41 -15.93
CA LEU A 286 -14.37 18.87 -15.44
C LEU A 286 -14.86 19.63 -14.20
N ALA A 287 -13.95 19.97 -13.28
CA ALA A 287 -14.28 20.72 -12.07
C ALA A 287 -14.70 22.17 -12.37
N MET A 288 -14.14 22.83 -13.39
CA MET A 288 -14.60 24.16 -13.83
C MET A 288 -15.94 24.12 -14.56
N TRP A 289 -16.26 23.00 -15.20
CA TRP A 289 -17.50 22.82 -15.96
C TRP A 289 -18.70 22.46 -15.07
N ALA A 290 -18.45 21.73 -13.98
CA ALA A 290 -19.46 21.29 -13.01
C ALA A 290 -19.94 22.42 -12.10
#